data_AF-A0A401TU99-F1
#
_entry.id   AF-A0A401TU99-F1
#
_cell.length_a   1.000
_cell.length_b   1.000
_cell.length_c   1.000
_cell.angle_alpha   90.00
_cell.angle_beta   90.00
_cell.angle_gamma   90.00
#
_symmetry.space_group_name_H-M   'P 1'
#
loop_
_entity.id
_entity.type
_entity.pdbx_description
1 polymer ?
#
loop_
_entity_poly.entity_id
_entity_poly.type
_entity_poly.pdbx_seq_one_letter_code
_entity_poly.pdbx_strand_id
1 'polypeptide(L)'
;MLPIGILMAFAAMKVLGIGSNIMSLGGIAIAIGAMIDGAIVMIENAHKHLERAPPDKPRLEVLIEAASEVGPALFFSLLIITVSFLPIFTMESQEGRLFSPLAFTKTFSMAAAAILSITLVPALMVLFIRGKIIPEHKNPINRFLIWIYRPMIRGVLRAKTLTIFLALVALAISLWPARQLGTEFMPSLNEGTLMYMPTTLPGLSVTKAAEILQT
;
A
#
# COMPACT_ATOMS: atom_id res chain seq x y z
N MET A 1 12.29 6.04 -6.74
CA MET A 1 11.08 5.32 -7.19
C MET A 1 9.82 6.14 -6.97
N LEU A 2 9.52 6.58 -5.73
CA LEU A 2 8.25 7.28 -5.41
C LEU A 2 7.92 8.49 -6.31
N PRO A 3 8.79 9.53 -6.46
CA PRO A 3 8.41 10.69 -7.28
C PRO A 3 8.12 10.32 -8.73
N ILE A 4 8.91 9.42 -9.30
CA ILE A 4 8.78 8.98 -10.70
C ILE A 4 7.53 8.10 -10.87
N GLY A 5 7.26 7.18 -9.94
CA GLY A 5 6.05 6.36 -9.96
C GLY A 5 4.78 7.20 -9.85
N ILE A 6 4.79 8.21 -8.97
CA ILE A 6 3.68 9.16 -8.81
C ILE A 6 3.51 10.01 -10.08
N LEU A 7 4.60 10.52 -10.67
CA LEU A 7 4.55 11.27 -11.94
C LEU A 7 3.98 10.42 -13.08
N MET A 8 4.37 9.14 -13.17
CA MET A 8 3.80 8.22 -14.15
C MET A 8 2.30 7.98 -13.91
N ALA A 9 1.87 7.86 -12.65
CA ALA A 9 0.46 7.76 -12.31
C ALA A 9 -0.33 9.01 -12.72
N PHE A 10 0.17 10.21 -12.42
CA PHE A 10 -0.44 11.48 -12.86
C PHE A 10 -0.47 11.61 -14.39
N ALA A 11 0.57 11.14 -15.09
CA ALA A 11 0.59 11.11 -16.55
C ALA A 11 -0.53 10.19 -17.09
N ALA A 12 -0.70 9.00 -16.51
CA ALA A 12 -1.78 8.09 -16.89
C ALA A 12 -3.17 8.67 -16.57
N MET A 13 -3.33 9.33 -15.41
CA MET A 13 -4.57 10.04 -15.07
C MET A 13 -4.91 11.12 -16.10
N LYS A 14 -3.92 11.90 -16.54
CA LYS A 14 -4.12 12.94 -17.56
C LYS A 14 -4.58 12.37 -18.89
N VAL A 15 -3.98 11.25 -19.33
CA VAL A 15 -4.35 10.59 -20.59
C VAL A 15 -5.79 10.05 -20.54
N LEU A 16 -6.22 9.54 -19.40
CA LEU A 16 -7.56 8.97 -19.21
C LEU A 16 -8.62 9.97 -18.73
N GLY A 17 -8.26 11.25 -18.58
CA GLY A 17 -9.18 12.29 -18.14
C GLY A 17 -9.66 12.13 -16.68
N ILE A 18 -8.91 11.42 -15.84
CA ILE A 18 -9.27 11.22 -14.43
C ILE A 18 -8.87 12.47 -13.64
N GLY A 19 -9.86 13.15 -13.06
CA GLY A 19 -9.65 14.34 -12.24
C GLY A 19 -8.88 14.05 -10.94
N SER A 20 -8.20 15.06 -10.40
CA SER A 20 -7.52 14.98 -9.10
C SER A 20 -8.49 15.33 -7.98
N ASN A 21 -9.06 14.31 -7.34
CA ASN A 21 -9.95 14.44 -6.18
C ASN A 21 -9.44 13.59 -5.00
N ILE A 22 -10.15 13.66 -3.87
CA ILE A 22 -9.76 12.95 -2.64
C ILE A 22 -9.63 11.43 -2.89
N MET A 23 -10.52 10.84 -3.69
CA MET A 23 -10.51 9.41 -3.98
C MET A 23 -9.32 9.00 -4.87
N SER A 24 -9.06 9.76 -5.94
CA SER A 24 -7.94 9.50 -6.86
C SER A 24 -6.58 9.71 -6.16
N LEU A 25 -6.46 10.75 -5.34
CA LEU A 25 -5.25 10.98 -4.53
C LEU A 25 -5.11 9.91 -3.43
N GLY A 26 -6.23 9.46 -2.86
CA GLY A 26 -6.27 8.36 -1.91
C GLY A 26 -5.74 7.05 -2.49
N GLY A 27 -6.04 6.75 -3.75
CA GLY A 27 -5.48 5.59 -4.46
C GLY A 27 -3.96 5.63 -4.57
N ILE A 28 -3.39 6.80 -4.89
CA ILE A 28 -1.93 7.02 -4.89
C ILE A 28 -1.37 6.87 -3.47
N ALA A 29 -2.02 7.46 -2.46
CA ALA A 29 -1.58 7.40 -1.07
C ALA A 29 -1.51 5.96 -0.53
N ILE A 30 -2.52 5.13 -0.84
CA ILE A 30 -2.51 3.69 -0.51
C ILE A 30 -1.37 2.97 -1.25
N ALA A 31 -1.10 3.34 -2.51
CA ALA A 31 -0.04 2.71 -3.29
C ALA A 31 1.37 3.00 -2.73
N ILE A 32 1.61 4.19 -2.13
CA ILE A 32 2.96 4.58 -1.65
C ILE A 32 3.58 3.54 -0.72
N GLY A 33 2.81 2.97 0.19
CA GLY A 33 3.30 1.94 1.12
C GLY A 33 3.81 0.69 0.41
N ALA A 34 3.05 0.19 -0.57
CA ALA A 34 3.47 -0.99 -1.35
C ALA A 34 4.59 -0.66 -2.34
N MET A 35 4.59 0.55 -2.92
CA MET A 35 5.65 0.99 -3.83
C MET A 35 7.01 1.07 -3.13
N ILE A 36 7.05 1.57 -1.88
CA ILE A 36 8.30 1.69 -1.15
C ILE A 36 8.78 0.34 -0.61
N ASP A 37 7.87 -0.56 -0.23
CA ASP A 37 8.21 -1.90 0.24
C ASP A 37 9.06 -2.66 -0.79
N GLY A 38 8.64 -2.67 -2.06
CA GLY A 38 9.42 -3.32 -3.13
C GLY A 38 10.83 -2.74 -3.31
N ALA A 39 11.00 -1.42 -3.17
CA ALA A 39 12.32 -0.80 -3.24
C ALA A 39 13.18 -1.15 -2.01
N ILE A 40 12.59 -1.17 -0.82
CA ILE A 40 13.29 -1.49 0.43
C ILE A 40 13.78 -2.94 0.40
N VAL A 41 12.92 -3.89 0.01
CA VAL A 41 13.29 -5.32 -0.08
C VAL A 41 14.47 -5.53 -1.04
N MET A 42 14.45 -4.85 -2.19
CA MET A 42 15.54 -4.88 -3.16
C MET A 42 16.86 -4.34 -2.58
N ILE A 43 16.81 -3.21 -1.87
CA ILE A 43 17.97 -2.57 -1.24
C ILE A 43 18.51 -3.44 -0.09
N GLU A 44 17.63 -4.02 0.73
CA GLU A 44 18.01 -4.92 1.83
C GLU A 44 18.69 -6.18 1.27
N ASN A 45 18.15 -6.77 0.21
CA ASN A 45 18.78 -7.93 -0.43
C ASN A 45 20.18 -7.58 -0.96
N ALA A 46 20.33 -6.41 -1.59
CA ALA A 46 21.61 -5.92 -2.06
C ALA A 46 22.63 -5.71 -0.92
N HIS A 47 22.19 -5.16 0.22
CA HIS A 47 23.05 -5.00 1.40
C HIS A 47 23.49 -6.35 1.97
N LYS A 48 22.57 -7.32 2.07
CA LYS A 48 22.87 -8.69 2.51
C LYS A 48 23.88 -9.40 1.61
N HIS A 49 23.77 -9.23 0.30
CA HIS A 49 24.70 -9.80 -0.65
C HIS A 49 26.09 -9.17 -0.55
N LEU A 50 26.16 -7.84 -0.42
CA LEU A 50 27.43 -7.14 -0.25
C LEU A 50 28.11 -7.43 1.10
N GLU A 51 27.36 -7.69 2.18
CA GLU A 51 27.92 -8.13 3.47
C GLU A 51 28.58 -9.51 3.37
N ARG A 52 28.01 -10.41 2.58
CA ARG A 52 28.47 -11.81 2.42
C ARG A 52 29.48 -12.01 1.29
N ALA A 53 29.64 -11.03 0.40
CA ALA A 53 30.47 -11.13 -0.78
C ALA A 53 31.96 -11.32 -0.42
N PRO A 54 32.70 -12.17 -1.17
CA PRO A 54 34.15 -12.24 -1.05
C PRO A 54 34.80 -10.87 -1.34
N PRO A 55 35.95 -10.56 -0.70
CA PRO A 55 36.66 -9.28 -0.90
C PRO A 55 37.00 -8.98 -2.37
N ASP A 56 37.21 -10.04 -3.18
CA ASP A 56 37.68 -9.94 -4.55
C ASP A 56 36.55 -9.88 -5.60
N LYS A 57 35.28 -10.07 -5.19
CA LYS A 57 34.16 -10.05 -6.14
C LYS A 57 33.80 -8.60 -6.53
N PRO A 58 33.72 -8.26 -7.83
CA PRO A 58 33.29 -6.93 -8.25
C PRO A 58 31.92 -6.58 -7.69
N ARG A 59 31.81 -5.42 -7.03
CA ARG A 59 30.57 -4.97 -6.39
C ARG A 59 29.38 -4.92 -7.34
N LEU A 60 29.64 -4.50 -8.59
CA LEU A 60 28.62 -4.45 -9.63
C LEU A 60 27.98 -5.83 -9.86
N GLU A 61 28.80 -6.87 -9.89
CA GLU A 61 28.34 -8.24 -10.09
C GLU A 61 27.47 -8.72 -8.91
N VAL A 62 27.89 -8.41 -7.67
CA VAL A 62 27.11 -8.71 -6.45
C VAL A 62 25.75 -8.01 -6.46
N LEU A 63 25.70 -6.74 -6.88
CA LEU A 63 24.46 -5.98 -6.96
C LEU A 63 23.52 -6.51 -8.05
N ILE A 64 24.06 -6.91 -9.20
CA ILE A 64 23.28 -7.51 -10.29
C ILE A 64 22.73 -8.87 -9.87
N GLU A 65 23.53 -9.69 -9.20
CA GLU A 65 23.10 -10.99 -8.66
C GLU A 65 21.96 -10.82 -7.66
N ALA A 66 22.13 -9.91 -6.69
CA ALA A 66 21.09 -9.59 -5.71
C ALA A 66 19.80 -9.09 -6.37
N ALA A 67 19.91 -8.24 -7.40
CA ALA A 67 18.76 -7.74 -8.13
C ALA A 67 18.06 -8.81 -8.97
N SER A 68 18.82 -9.75 -9.55
CA SER A 68 18.28 -10.82 -10.39
C SER A 68 17.56 -11.89 -9.56
N GLU A 69 17.97 -12.09 -8.30
CA GLU A 69 17.32 -13.02 -7.39
C GLU A 69 15.91 -12.57 -6.99
N VAL A 70 15.76 -11.32 -6.54
CA VAL A 70 14.47 -10.81 -6.01
C VAL A 70 13.63 -10.06 -7.03
N GLY A 71 14.23 -9.61 -8.15
CA GLY A 71 13.55 -8.84 -9.19
C GLY A 71 12.25 -9.48 -9.69
N PRO A 72 12.26 -10.75 -10.14
CA PRO A 72 11.04 -11.43 -10.58
C PRO A 72 9.98 -11.53 -9.47
N ALA A 73 10.37 -11.89 -8.25
CA ALA A 73 9.45 -12.03 -7.12
C ALA A 73 8.75 -10.71 -6.78
N LEU A 74 9.50 -9.60 -6.78
CA LEU A 74 8.96 -8.26 -6.53
C LEU A 74 8.02 -7.81 -7.65
N PHE A 75 8.40 -8.03 -8.92
CA PHE A 75 7.55 -7.70 -10.06
C PHE A 75 6.21 -8.44 -10.01
N PHE A 76 6.25 -9.76 -9.78
CA PHE A 76 5.03 -10.56 -9.68
C PHE A 76 4.19 -10.20 -8.45
N SER A 77 4.82 -9.90 -7.30
CA SER A 77 4.12 -9.45 -6.10
C SER A 77 3.33 -8.15 -6.36
N LEU A 78 3.98 -7.15 -6.96
CA LEU A 78 3.34 -5.87 -7.31
C LEU A 78 2.22 -6.06 -8.34
N LEU A 79 2.40 -6.98 -9.30
CA LEU A 79 1.37 -7.33 -10.28
C LEU A 79 0.17 -8.03 -9.63
N ILE A 80 0.39 -8.97 -8.69
CA ILE A 80 -0.69 -9.62 -7.92
C ILE A 80 -1.47 -8.57 -7.12
N ILE A 81 -0.79 -7.63 -6.46
CA ILE A 81 -1.44 -6.52 -5.74
C ILE A 81 -2.26 -5.62 -6.68
N THR A 82 -1.81 -5.47 -7.92
CA THR A 82 -2.52 -4.71 -8.95
C THR A 82 -3.79 -5.44 -9.39
N VAL A 83 -3.67 -6.73 -9.73
CA VAL A 83 -4.79 -7.56 -10.20
C VAL A 83 -5.82 -7.82 -9.09
N SER A 84 -5.40 -7.89 -7.82
CA SER A 84 -6.32 -8.08 -6.69
C SER A 84 -7.31 -6.90 -6.51
N PHE A 85 -7.02 -5.75 -7.11
CA PHE A 85 -7.91 -4.58 -7.12
C PHE A 85 -8.86 -4.54 -8.32
N LEU A 86 -8.69 -5.44 -9.30
CA LEU A 86 -9.55 -5.54 -10.48
C LEU A 86 -11.04 -5.74 -10.14
N PRO A 87 -11.42 -6.51 -9.10
CA PRO A 87 -12.84 -6.67 -8.73
C PRO A 87 -13.55 -5.35 -8.39
N ILE A 88 -12.85 -4.29 -8.01
CA ILE A 88 -13.49 -3.00 -7.72
C ILE A 88 -14.14 -2.40 -8.98
N PHE A 89 -13.62 -2.71 -10.17
CA PHE A 89 -14.20 -2.24 -11.43
C PHE A 89 -15.51 -2.93 -11.81
N THR A 90 -15.90 -4.00 -11.11
CA THR A 90 -17.22 -4.64 -11.34
C THR A 90 -18.35 -3.94 -10.59
N MET A 91 -18.05 -2.89 -9.81
CA MET A 91 -19.05 -2.09 -9.12
C MET A 91 -19.70 -1.11 -10.10
N GLU A 92 -21.00 -1.27 -10.38
CA GLU A 92 -21.71 -0.43 -11.37
C GLU A 92 -22.45 0.77 -10.77
N SER A 93 -22.75 0.71 -9.47
CA SER A 93 -23.62 1.68 -8.79
C SER A 93 -22.88 2.99 -8.42
N GLN A 94 -23.50 3.78 -7.53
CA GLN A 94 -22.87 4.96 -6.95
C GLN A 94 -21.53 4.66 -6.28
N GLU A 95 -21.36 3.46 -5.71
CA GLU A 95 -20.09 2.99 -5.16
C GLU A 95 -18.99 2.92 -6.23
N GLY A 96 -19.33 2.39 -7.41
CA GLY A 96 -18.42 2.28 -8.55
C GLY A 96 -17.91 3.64 -9.01
N ARG A 97 -18.78 4.65 -9.10
CA ARG A 97 -18.36 6.01 -9.46
C ARG A 97 -17.41 6.64 -8.44
N LEU A 98 -17.59 6.33 -7.15
CA LEU A 98 -16.71 6.86 -6.10
C LEU A 98 -15.37 6.12 -6.03
N PHE A 99 -15.38 4.79 -6.16
CA PHE A 99 -14.18 3.96 -5.98
C PHE A 99 -13.39 3.69 -7.27
N SER A 100 -13.99 3.83 -8.44
CA SER A 100 -13.31 3.63 -9.73
C SER A 100 -12.09 4.54 -9.91
N PRO A 101 -12.15 5.86 -9.63
CA PRO A 101 -10.96 6.73 -9.66
C PRO A 101 -9.86 6.28 -8.70
N LEU A 102 -10.21 5.79 -7.51
CA LEU A 102 -9.27 5.25 -6.53
C LEU A 102 -8.59 3.98 -7.06
N ALA A 103 -9.36 3.07 -7.66
CA ALA A 103 -8.85 1.83 -8.23
C ALA A 103 -7.90 2.08 -9.42
N PHE A 104 -8.25 2.99 -10.32
CA PHE A 104 -7.40 3.37 -11.46
C PHE A 104 -6.07 3.95 -11.02
N THR A 105 -6.09 4.96 -10.15
CA THR A 105 -4.88 5.64 -9.69
C THR A 105 -3.94 4.71 -8.94
N LYS A 106 -4.49 3.82 -8.09
CA LYS A 106 -3.70 2.77 -7.45
C LYS A 106 -3.10 1.82 -8.48
N THR A 107 -3.89 1.34 -9.44
CA THR A 107 -3.45 0.41 -10.49
C THR A 107 -2.30 0.99 -11.31
N PHE A 108 -2.40 2.24 -11.77
CA PHE A 108 -1.32 2.88 -12.53
C PHE A 108 -0.08 3.11 -11.68
N SER A 109 -0.24 3.51 -10.42
CA SER A 109 0.89 3.68 -9.50
C SER A 109 1.64 2.36 -9.28
N MET A 110 0.91 1.27 -9.06
CA MET A 110 1.47 -0.06 -8.85
C MET A 110 2.10 -0.65 -10.12
N ALA A 111 1.48 -0.46 -11.28
CA ALA A 111 2.05 -0.88 -12.56
C ALA A 111 3.35 -0.12 -12.87
N ALA A 112 3.36 1.21 -12.68
CA ALA A 112 4.57 2.01 -12.78
C ALA A 112 5.63 1.53 -11.80
N ALA A 113 5.25 1.26 -10.55
CA ALA A 113 6.14 0.73 -9.54
C ALA A 113 6.73 -0.64 -9.90
N ALA A 114 5.94 -1.56 -10.44
CA ALA A 114 6.42 -2.86 -10.88
C ALA A 114 7.53 -2.70 -11.93
N ILE A 115 7.30 -1.85 -12.95
CA ILE A 115 8.30 -1.57 -13.99
C ILE A 115 9.55 -0.90 -13.38
N LEU A 116 9.37 0.12 -12.53
CA LEU A 116 10.48 0.85 -11.92
C LEU A 116 11.29 -0.01 -10.94
N SER A 117 10.68 -1.02 -10.31
CA SER A 117 11.33 -1.91 -9.35
C SER A 117 12.40 -2.80 -9.98
N ILE A 118 12.23 -3.17 -11.25
CA ILE A 118 13.19 -4.00 -12.00
C ILE A 118 14.11 -3.19 -12.91
N THR A 119 13.77 -1.91 -13.18
CA THR A 119 14.56 -1.04 -14.07
C THR A 119 15.31 0.03 -13.27
N LEU A 120 14.58 0.99 -12.73
CA LEU A 120 15.14 2.17 -12.07
C LEU A 120 15.78 1.82 -10.73
N VAL A 121 15.15 1.00 -9.90
CA VAL A 121 15.68 0.69 -8.57
C VAL A 121 17.06 0.02 -8.66
N PRO A 122 17.31 -0.99 -9.51
CA PRO A 122 18.65 -1.54 -9.69
C PRO A 122 19.65 -0.54 -10.26
N ALA A 123 19.26 0.28 -11.23
CA ALA A 123 20.16 1.31 -11.76
C ALA A 123 20.59 2.31 -10.67
N LEU A 124 19.64 2.77 -9.85
CA LEU A 124 19.91 3.69 -8.75
C LEU A 124 20.72 3.04 -7.63
N MET A 125 20.50 1.75 -7.34
CA MET A 125 21.24 1.05 -6.30
C MET A 125 22.74 1.01 -6.63
N VAL A 126 23.11 0.74 -7.90
CA VAL A 126 24.50 0.73 -8.35
C VAL A 126 25.16 2.10 -8.22
N LEU A 127 24.40 3.16 -8.47
CA LEU A 127 24.89 4.53 -8.40
C LEU A 127 25.09 5.02 -6.96
N PHE A 128 24.12 4.75 -6.08
CA PHE A 128 24.03 5.33 -4.74
C PHE A 128 24.58 4.44 -3.62
N ILE A 129 24.57 3.11 -3.75
CA ILE A 129 25.12 2.21 -2.74
C ILE A 129 26.66 2.24 -2.85
N ARG A 130 27.28 3.10 -2.02
CA ARG A 130 28.74 3.29 -1.94
C ARG A 130 29.23 3.09 -0.51
N GLY A 131 30.53 2.81 -0.37
CA GLY A 131 31.18 2.67 0.94
C GLY A 131 31.39 1.23 1.41
N LYS A 132 31.72 1.05 2.70
CA LYS A 132 31.84 -0.25 3.36
C LYS A 132 30.53 -0.55 4.08
N ILE A 133 29.87 -1.63 3.71
CA ILE A 133 28.64 -2.06 4.40
C ILE A 133 29.04 -2.70 5.73
N ILE A 134 28.52 -2.13 6.80
CA ILE A 134 28.76 -2.62 8.15
C ILE A 134 27.88 -3.85 8.37
N PRO A 135 28.45 -4.97 8.87
CA PRO A 135 27.66 -6.15 9.18
C PRO A 135 26.48 -5.86 10.10
N GLU A 136 25.31 -6.43 9.81
CA GLU A 136 24.07 -6.15 10.55
C GLU A 136 24.21 -6.46 12.05
N HIS A 137 24.99 -7.49 12.38
CA HIS A 137 25.27 -7.91 13.75
C HIS A 137 26.04 -6.89 14.59
N LYS A 138 26.66 -5.88 13.96
CA LYS A 138 27.33 -4.78 14.67
C LYS A 138 26.35 -3.70 15.12
N ASN A 139 25.13 -3.64 14.56
CA ASN A 139 24.12 -2.68 14.99
C ASN A 139 23.49 -3.16 16.33
N PRO A 140 23.61 -2.39 17.42
CA PRO A 140 23.07 -2.79 18.73
C PRO A 140 21.55 -3.00 18.70
N ILE A 141 20.82 -2.23 17.87
CA ILE A 141 19.36 -2.33 17.75
C ILE A 141 18.96 -3.65 17.07
N ASN A 142 19.57 -3.97 15.92
CA ASN A 142 19.27 -5.22 15.22
C ASN A 142 19.67 -6.42 16.07
N ARG A 143 20.79 -6.35 16.79
CA ARG A 143 21.20 -7.41 17.72
C ARG A 143 20.17 -7.64 18.83
N PHE A 144 19.62 -6.58 19.42
CA PHE A 144 18.58 -6.66 20.44
C PHE A 144 17.28 -7.26 19.88
N LEU A 145 16.81 -6.78 18.73
CA LEU A 145 15.62 -7.31 18.05
C LEU A 145 15.77 -8.80 17.71
N ILE A 146 16.92 -9.21 17.17
CA ILE A 146 17.23 -10.62 16.86
C ILE A 146 17.30 -11.47 18.13
N TRP A 147 17.82 -10.91 19.23
CA TRP A 147 17.91 -11.61 20.51
C TRP A 147 16.52 -11.90 21.11
N ILE A 148 15.54 -11.01 20.94
CA ILE A 148 14.13 -11.24 21.33
C ILE A 148 13.43 -12.20 20.34
N TYR A 149 13.67 -12.04 19.04
CA TYR A 149 12.99 -12.82 18.00
C TYR A 149 13.38 -14.31 18.01
N ARG A 150 14.67 -14.62 18.20
CA ARG A 150 15.19 -16.01 18.19
C ARG A 150 14.57 -16.97 19.22
N PRO A 151 14.39 -16.62 20.51
CA PRO A 151 13.71 -17.50 21.46
C PRO A 151 12.23 -17.69 21.12
N MET A 152 11.53 -16.64 20.63
CA MET A 152 10.13 -16.75 20.22
C MET A 152 9.94 -17.75 19.09
N ILE A 153 10.72 -17.66 18.01
CA ILE A 153 10.64 -18.64 16.91
C ILE A 153 10.95 -20.05 17.40
N ARG A 154 11.98 -20.22 18.23
CA ARG A 154 12.33 -21.55 18.75
C ARG A 154 11.19 -22.15 19.58
N GLY A 155 10.46 -21.34 20.33
CA GLY A 155 9.23 -21.75 21.02
C GLY A 155 8.14 -22.18 20.03
N VAL A 156 7.86 -21.33 19.04
CA VAL A 156 6.83 -21.56 18.01
C VAL A 156 7.09 -22.84 17.20
N LEU A 157 8.34 -23.10 16.82
CA LEU A 157 8.72 -24.29 16.04
C LEU A 157 8.68 -25.58 16.85
N ARG A 158 8.95 -25.53 18.17
CA ARG A 158 8.84 -26.71 19.05
C ARG A 158 7.40 -27.16 19.24
N ALA A 159 6.47 -26.22 19.34
CA ALA A 159 5.05 -26.48 19.60
C ALA A 159 4.19 -26.18 18.36
N LYS A 160 4.60 -26.62 17.16
CA LYS A 160 3.94 -26.29 15.88
C LYS A 160 2.43 -26.54 15.86
N THR A 161 1.97 -27.65 16.45
CA THR A 161 0.54 -27.99 16.53
C THR A 161 -0.22 -27.04 17.45
N LEU A 162 0.37 -26.67 18.58
CA LEU A 162 -0.18 -25.66 19.50
C LEU A 162 -0.24 -24.29 18.82
N THR A 163 0.80 -23.89 18.08
CA THR A 163 0.81 -22.61 17.35
C THR A 163 -0.33 -22.55 16.33
N ILE A 164 -0.51 -23.61 15.53
CA ILE A 164 -1.61 -23.69 14.55
C ILE A 164 -2.96 -23.65 15.27
N PHE A 165 -3.11 -24.41 16.35
CA PHE A 165 -4.33 -24.40 17.16
C PHE A 165 -4.64 -23.00 17.71
N LEU A 166 -3.66 -22.32 18.30
CA LEU A 166 -3.81 -20.95 18.79
C LEU A 166 -4.15 -19.96 17.68
N ALA A 167 -3.57 -20.10 16.48
CA ALA A 167 -3.92 -19.27 15.33
C ALA A 167 -5.38 -19.49 14.90
N LEU A 168 -5.85 -20.74 14.87
CA LEU A 168 -7.25 -21.06 14.58
C LEU A 168 -8.20 -20.54 15.67
N VAL A 169 -7.82 -20.65 16.94
CA VAL A 169 -8.60 -20.10 18.06
C VAL A 169 -8.65 -18.57 17.97
N ALA A 170 -7.53 -17.90 17.68
CA ALA A 170 -7.49 -16.46 17.49
C ALA A 170 -8.37 -16.02 16.31
N LEU A 171 -8.35 -16.76 15.20
CA LEU A 171 -9.25 -16.54 14.07
C LEU A 171 -10.72 -16.72 14.49
N ALA A 172 -11.04 -17.76 15.24
CA ALA A 172 -12.40 -17.99 15.74
C ALA A 172 -12.88 -16.88 16.70
N ILE A 173 -12.00 -16.40 17.59
CA ILE A 173 -12.30 -15.27 18.49
C ILE A 173 -12.53 -13.99 17.70
N SER A 174 -11.79 -13.75 16.61
CA SER A 174 -11.95 -12.56 15.76
C SER A 174 -13.35 -12.45 15.11
N LEU A 175 -14.10 -13.56 15.02
CA LEU A 175 -15.48 -13.56 14.54
C LEU A 175 -16.44 -12.87 15.50
N TRP A 176 -16.14 -12.82 16.80
CA TRP A 176 -17.04 -12.21 17.78
C TRP A 176 -17.11 -10.68 17.64
N PRO A 177 -15.99 -9.92 17.56
CA PRO A 177 -16.01 -8.50 17.22
C PRO A 177 -16.55 -8.24 15.81
N ALA A 178 -16.25 -9.10 14.84
CA ALA A 178 -16.72 -8.93 13.46
C ALA A 178 -18.25 -8.93 13.35
N ARG A 179 -18.94 -9.68 14.22
CA ARG A 179 -20.41 -9.71 14.29
C ARG A 179 -21.02 -8.46 14.94
N GLN A 180 -20.22 -7.64 15.63
CA GLN A 180 -20.68 -6.41 16.28
C GLN A 180 -20.52 -5.19 15.38
N LEU A 181 -19.90 -5.34 14.20
CA LEU A 181 -19.77 -4.26 13.22
C LEU A 181 -21.13 -3.96 12.60
N GLY A 182 -21.56 -2.71 12.71
CA GLY A 182 -22.71 -2.19 11.96
C GLY A 182 -22.38 -2.08 10.47
N THR A 183 -23.42 -1.96 9.64
CA THR A 183 -23.29 -1.71 8.21
C THR A 183 -23.69 -0.27 7.92
N GLU A 184 -22.77 0.51 7.38
CA GLU A 184 -23.05 1.82 6.79
C GLU A 184 -22.59 1.80 5.34
N PHE A 185 -23.35 2.49 4.46
CA PHE A 185 -23.01 2.57 3.04
C PHE A 185 -21.69 3.34 2.83
N MET A 186 -21.58 4.53 3.42
CA MET A 186 -20.39 5.38 3.39
C MET A 186 -20.33 6.22 4.67
N PRO A 187 -19.13 6.50 5.21
CA PRO A 187 -18.99 7.41 6.33
C PRO A 187 -19.43 8.82 5.90
N SER A 188 -19.99 9.60 6.83
CA SER A 188 -20.36 10.99 6.55
C SER A 188 -19.10 11.81 6.20
N LEU A 189 -19.07 12.42 5.02
CA LEU A 189 -18.00 13.34 4.63
C LEU A 189 -18.19 14.68 5.33
N ASN A 190 -17.14 15.14 6.00
CA ASN A 190 -17.13 16.48 6.58
C ASN A 190 -16.74 17.50 5.50
N GLU A 191 -17.74 18.16 4.91
CA GLU A 191 -17.56 19.23 3.91
C GLU A 191 -17.35 20.62 4.54
N GLY A 192 -17.22 20.70 5.87
CA GLY A 192 -17.03 21.96 6.61
C GLY A 192 -18.28 22.83 6.69
N THR A 193 -19.40 22.40 6.11
CA THR A 193 -20.69 23.08 6.13
C THR A 193 -21.81 22.07 6.38
N LEU A 194 -22.96 22.56 6.86
CA LEU A 194 -24.17 21.76 7.03
C LEU A 194 -25.30 22.37 6.20
N MET A 195 -25.97 21.54 5.40
CA MET A 195 -27.11 21.96 4.61
C MET A 195 -28.39 21.80 5.43
N TYR A 196 -29.01 22.92 5.80
CA TYR A 196 -30.33 22.93 6.42
C TYR A 196 -31.41 22.77 5.34
N MET A 197 -32.05 21.60 5.29
CA MET A 197 -33.06 21.26 4.29
C MET A 197 -34.41 20.92 4.98
N PRO A 198 -35.13 21.93 5.51
CA PRO A 198 -36.43 21.69 6.13
C PRO A 198 -37.46 21.26 5.08
N THR A 199 -38.33 20.34 5.45
CA THR A 199 -39.46 19.90 4.62
C THR A 199 -40.78 20.40 5.21
N THR A 200 -41.75 20.73 4.36
CA THR A 200 -43.07 21.23 4.78
C THR A 200 -44.19 20.58 3.97
N LEU A 201 -45.44 20.81 4.37
CA LEU A 201 -46.62 20.32 3.66
C LEU A 201 -46.74 20.98 2.27
N PRO A 202 -47.18 20.24 1.23
CA PRO A 202 -47.14 20.68 -0.17
C PRO A 202 -48.10 21.83 -0.54
N GLY A 203 -48.94 22.30 0.39
CA GLY A 203 -49.90 23.39 0.17
C GLY A 203 -49.42 24.80 0.57
N LEU A 204 -48.15 24.96 0.95
CA LEU A 204 -47.62 26.23 1.43
C LEU A 204 -47.48 27.25 0.28
N SER A 205 -47.98 28.47 0.48
CA SER A 205 -47.80 29.55 -0.50
C SER A 205 -46.34 29.98 -0.58
N VAL A 206 -45.90 30.44 -1.76
CA VAL A 206 -44.52 30.93 -1.99
C VAL A 206 -44.16 32.05 -1.01
N THR A 207 -45.12 32.93 -0.70
CA THR A 207 -44.94 34.01 0.26
C THR A 207 -44.66 33.50 1.66
N LYS A 208 -45.38 32.46 2.12
CA LYS A 208 -45.17 31.88 3.45
C LYS A 208 -43.88 31.04 3.51
N ALA A 209 -43.51 30.38 2.41
CA ALA A 209 -42.22 29.69 2.29
C ALA A 209 -41.03 30.66 2.42
N ALA A 210 -41.11 31.83 1.77
CA ALA A 210 -40.09 32.86 1.89
C ALA A 210 -39.98 33.45 3.30
N GLU A 211 -41.11 33.64 3.98
CA GLU A 211 -41.14 34.10 5.38
C GLU A 211 -40.44 33.11 6.33
N ILE A 212 -40.70 31.81 6.19
CA ILE A 212 -40.08 30.74 6.98
C ILE A 212 -38.57 30.63 6.69
N LEU A 213 -38.13 30.90 5.47
CA LEU A 213 -36.71 30.81 5.10
C LEU A 213 -35.87 32.00 5.59
N GLN A 214 -36.52 33.13 5.90
CA GLN A 214 -35.88 34.33 6.45
C GLN A 214 -35.78 34.32 7.99
N THR A 215 -36.52 33.42 8.66
CA THR A 215 -36.50 33.26 10.13
C THR A 215 -35.49 32.21 10.55
#